data_AF-A0A4V3C238-F1
#
_entry.id   AF-A0A4V3C238-F1
#
_cell.length_a   1.000
_cell.length_b   1.000
_cell.length_c   1.000
_cell.angle_alpha   90.00
_cell.angle_beta   90.00
_cell.angle_gamma   90.00
#
_symmetry.space_group_name_H-M   'P 1'
#
loop_
_entity.id
_entity.type
_entity.pdbx_description
1 polymer ?
#
loop_
_entity_poly.entity_id
_entity_poly.type
_entity_poly.pdbx_seq_one_letter_code
_entity_poly.pdbx_strand_id
1 'polypeptide(L)'
;MLPVKQKRRSTLLLVRTPFQAWLANKVIEHTDPPSIDLVYFTYHDSAKDRYYFALLAKKSRRSIYVNVRRRKRDALHYGYLYFTKFFGRGFNGYQKVLLASFDSYLFRMLARRQKNAEFVTFDDGTANIYPQSSYHCYTPSRLSWLYDFLLRAGSREKFKKDINKHWTIYDKFENIVEGSRLELIHAWEDNGESVADDEEPVKFFIGQPFDEVVKAGGFFADDLSRLERLVSKLGIHYYLQHPREIHPLNIGATLIGDGEKIAEELIAELCIGKKAIVYGWFTTVLFNLPSDRVRKIYLSLGETTDEKLRMMMCEKVGCEILRVNSES
;
A
#
# COMPACT_ATOMS: atom_id res chain seq x y z
N MET A 1 29.73 36.49 -17.12
CA MET A 1 28.51 35.78 -16.66
C MET A 1 28.66 34.31 -17.02
N LEU A 2 28.92 33.45 -16.03
CA LEU A 2 28.86 32.00 -16.23
C LEU A 2 27.39 31.60 -16.42
N PRO A 3 27.05 30.70 -17.36
CA PRO A 3 25.68 30.29 -17.57
C PRO A 3 25.18 29.59 -16.30
N VAL A 4 24.08 30.11 -15.74
CA VAL A 4 23.32 29.44 -14.69
C VAL A 4 22.90 28.09 -15.28
N LYS A 5 23.55 26.99 -14.85
CA LYS A 5 23.11 25.63 -15.16
C LYS A 5 21.64 25.55 -14.75
N GLN A 6 20.75 25.55 -15.73
CA GLN A 6 19.33 25.30 -15.55
C GLN A 6 19.24 23.98 -14.79
N LYS A 7 18.89 24.03 -13.50
CA LYS A 7 18.76 22.83 -12.67
C LYS A 7 17.68 21.97 -13.33
N ARG A 8 18.08 20.91 -14.03
CA ARG A 8 17.14 19.91 -14.58
C ARG A 8 16.18 19.51 -13.47
N ARG A 9 14.88 19.68 -13.72
CA ARG A 9 13.85 19.24 -12.78
C ARG A 9 14.06 17.74 -12.55
N SER A 10 14.24 17.34 -11.30
CA SER A 10 14.61 15.96 -10.95
C SER A 10 13.82 15.50 -9.75
N THR A 11 13.33 14.27 -9.84
CA THR A 11 12.44 13.63 -8.87
C THR A 11 13.16 12.47 -8.20
N LEU A 12 13.08 12.41 -6.87
CA LEU A 12 13.44 11.22 -6.10
C LEU A 12 12.18 10.43 -5.80
N LEU A 13 12.07 9.20 -6.31
CA LEU A 13 10.97 8.28 -6.03
C LEU A 13 11.34 7.31 -4.92
N LEU A 14 10.51 7.24 -3.88
CA LEU A 14 10.68 6.37 -2.72
C LEU A 14 9.47 5.43 -2.59
N VAL A 15 9.70 4.13 -2.79
CA VAL A 15 8.67 3.07 -2.71
C VAL A 15 9.16 1.89 -1.89
N ARG A 16 8.25 1.19 -1.22
CA ARG A 16 8.57 0.08 -0.33
C ARG A 16 7.69 -1.17 -0.42
N THR A 17 6.65 -1.13 -1.24
CA THR A 17 5.80 -2.30 -1.51
C THR A 17 5.47 -2.39 -3.00
N PRO A 18 5.08 -3.58 -3.48
CA PRO A 18 4.58 -3.77 -4.84
C PRO A 18 3.44 -2.83 -5.21
N PHE A 19 2.43 -2.68 -4.34
CA PHE A 19 1.29 -1.78 -4.59
C PHE A 19 1.73 -0.32 -4.74
N GLN A 20 2.62 0.16 -3.86
CA GLN A 20 3.17 1.51 -3.99
C GLN A 20 3.92 1.70 -5.29
N ALA A 21 4.69 0.69 -5.72
CA ALA A 21 5.44 0.77 -6.95
C ALA A 21 4.53 0.76 -8.19
N TRP A 22 3.45 -0.02 -8.16
CA TRP A 22 2.39 0.00 -9.16
C TRP A 22 1.71 1.38 -9.24
N LEU A 23 1.28 1.94 -8.10
CA LEU A 23 0.61 3.24 -8.09
C LEU A 23 1.57 4.37 -8.50
N ALA A 24 2.82 4.33 -8.04
CA ALA A 24 3.87 5.24 -8.48
C ALA A 24 4.05 5.18 -10.01
N ASN A 25 3.98 3.98 -10.60
CA ASN A 25 4.07 3.82 -12.05
C ASN A 25 2.94 4.56 -12.77
N LYS A 26 1.70 4.47 -12.27
CA LYS A 26 0.54 5.21 -12.80
C LYS A 26 0.70 6.72 -12.64
N VAL A 27 1.18 7.19 -11.48
CA VAL A 27 1.46 8.62 -11.25
C VAL A 27 2.57 9.13 -12.18
N ILE A 28 3.61 8.33 -12.43
CA ILE A 28 4.69 8.68 -13.37
C ILE A 28 4.16 8.77 -14.79
N GLU A 29 3.33 7.82 -15.22
CA GLU A 29 2.69 7.85 -16.55
C GLU A 29 1.81 9.09 -16.72
N HIS A 30 1.09 9.48 -15.68
CA HIS A 30 0.23 10.66 -15.70
C HIS A 30 1.01 12.00 -15.67
N THR A 31 2.13 12.07 -14.95
CA THR A 31 2.86 13.33 -14.71
C THR A 31 4.08 13.56 -15.60
N ASP A 32 4.54 12.51 -16.29
CA ASP A 32 5.72 12.48 -17.17
C ASP A 32 6.91 13.30 -16.64
N PRO A 33 7.45 12.97 -15.45
CA PRO A 33 8.54 13.73 -14.87
C PRO A 33 9.83 13.56 -15.70
N PRO A 34 10.58 14.64 -15.98
CA PRO A 34 11.70 14.61 -16.93
C PRO A 34 12.92 13.78 -16.47
N SER A 35 13.04 13.48 -15.18
CA SER A 35 14.10 12.62 -14.65
C SER A 35 13.69 12.07 -13.29
N ILE A 36 13.82 10.76 -13.12
CA ILE A 36 13.55 10.04 -11.87
C ILE A 36 14.80 9.28 -11.43
N ASP A 37 15.14 9.38 -10.14
CA ASP A 37 15.97 8.40 -9.46
C ASP A 37 15.12 7.63 -8.44
N LEU A 38 15.23 6.30 -8.45
CA LEU A 38 14.42 5.37 -7.67
C LEU A 38 15.18 4.82 -6.46
N VAL A 39 14.52 4.80 -5.31
CA VAL A 39 14.88 4.01 -4.14
C VAL A 39 13.72 3.09 -3.80
N TYR A 40 13.94 1.79 -4.03
CA TYR A 40 13.02 0.74 -3.62
C TYR A 40 13.56 0.11 -2.32
N PHE A 41 12.86 0.32 -1.21
CA PHE A 41 13.26 -0.14 0.11
C PHE A 41 12.26 -1.17 0.62
N THR A 42 12.63 -2.42 0.84
CA THR A 42 11.65 -3.45 1.24
C THR A 42 12.12 -4.34 2.36
N TYR A 43 11.15 -4.89 3.09
CA TYR A 43 11.36 -5.91 4.11
C TYR A 43 11.21 -7.33 3.59
N HIS A 44 10.68 -7.47 2.37
CA HIS A 44 10.44 -8.74 1.70
C HIS A 44 11.29 -8.79 0.44
N ASP A 45 11.85 -9.96 0.12
CA ASP A 45 12.58 -10.18 -1.13
C ASP A 45 11.82 -11.18 -1.99
N SER A 46 10.68 -10.75 -2.54
CA SER A 46 9.80 -11.61 -3.33
C SER A 46 10.01 -11.39 -4.83
N ALA A 47 9.61 -12.36 -5.65
CA ALA A 47 9.55 -12.19 -7.11
C ALA A 47 8.69 -10.96 -7.49
N LYS A 48 7.58 -10.75 -6.76
CA LYS A 48 6.72 -9.56 -6.85
C LYS A 48 7.48 -8.26 -6.63
N ASP A 49 8.25 -8.14 -5.53
CA ASP A 49 9.06 -6.95 -5.28
C ASP A 49 10.09 -6.70 -6.39
N ARG A 50 10.72 -7.77 -6.90
CA ARG A 50 11.70 -7.67 -7.99
C ARG A 50 11.07 -7.25 -9.31
N TYR A 51 9.89 -7.76 -9.62
CA TYR A 51 9.11 -7.40 -10.80
C TYR A 51 8.80 -5.89 -10.82
N TYR A 52 8.17 -5.35 -9.75
CA TYR A 52 7.83 -3.93 -9.71
C TYR A 52 9.04 -3.01 -9.57
N PHE A 53 10.11 -3.47 -8.92
CA PHE A 53 11.37 -2.75 -8.97
C PHE A 53 11.90 -2.64 -10.39
N ALA A 54 11.94 -3.74 -11.15
CA ALA A 54 12.42 -3.74 -12.53
C ALA A 54 11.56 -2.84 -13.43
N LEU A 55 10.24 -2.83 -13.24
CA LEU A 55 9.31 -1.94 -13.94
C LEU A 55 9.70 -0.47 -13.77
N LEU A 56 9.84 -0.01 -12.52
CA LEU A 56 10.19 1.39 -12.23
C LEU A 56 11.65 1.72 -12.58
N ALA A 57 12.56 0.75 -12.43
CA ALA A 57 13.97 0.93 -12.75
C ALA A 57 14.17 1.27 -14.24
N LYS A 58 13.39 0.68 -15.15
CA LYS A 58 13.43 1.00 -16.60
C LYS A 58 13.10 2.46 -16.89
N LYS A 59 12.27 3.10 -16.06
CA LYS A 59 11.86 4.51 -16.18
C LYS A 59 12.76 5.47 -15.39
N SER A 60 13.76 4.94 -14.69
CA SER A 60 14.62 5.70 -13.79
C SER A 60 16.02 5.85 -14.39
N ARG A 61 16.60 7.05 -14.26
CA ARG A 61 18.01 7.28 -14.62
C ARG A 61 18.95 6.49 -13.71
N ARG A 62 18.59 6.38 -12.44
CA ARG A 62 19.28 5.56 -11.44
C ARG A 62 18.27 4.85 -10.58
N SER A 63 18.52 3.60 -10.22
CA SER A 63 17.70 2.83 -9.30
C SER A 63 18.55 2.12 -8.26
N ILE A 64 18.04 2.00 -7.03
CA ILE A 64 18.64 1.18 -5.97
C ILE A 64 17.54 0.34 -5.32
N TYR A 65 17.78 -0.96 -5.24
CA TYR A 65 16.98 -1.89 -4.46
C TYR A 65 17.67 -2.18 -3.12
N VAL A 66 16.97 -1.95 -2.01
CA VAL A 66 17.48 -2.13 -0.65
C VAL A 66 16.55 -3.09 0.09
N ASN A 67 16.94 -4.36 0.15
CA ASN A 67 16.28 -5.32 1.05
C ASN A 67 16.87 -5.21 2.45
N VAL A 68 16.00 -5.16 3.46
CA VAL A 68 16.37 -5.03 4.86
C VAL A 68 15.59 -6.01 5.71
N ARG A 69 16.24 -6.64 6.68
CA ARG A 69 15.51 -7.43 7.70
C ARG A 69 14.96 -6.49 8.78
N ARG A 70 13.69 -6.66 9.16
CA ARG A 70 13.09 -5.94 10.30
C ARG A 70 13.89 -6.15 11.59
N ARG A 71 14.12 -5.09 12.38
CA ARG A 71 14.86 -5.16 13.66
C ARG A 71 14.12 -4.37 14.76
N LYS A 72 14.32 -4.78 16.03
CA LYS A 72 13.72 -4.07 17.18
C LYS A 72 14.12 -2.58 17.31
N ARG A 73 15.21 -2.14 16.67
CA ARG A 73 15.71 -0.75 16.67
C ARG A 73 15.84 -0.21 15.24
N ASP A 74 14.74 -0.22 14.50
CA ASP A 74 14.70 0.15 13.07
C ASP A 74 15.30 1.54 12.80
N ALA A 75 15.10 2.53 13.67
CA ALA A 75 15.63 3.90 13.48
C ALA A 75 17.17 3.96 13.35
N LEU A 76 17.91 3.31 14.26
CA LEU A 76 19.38 3.27 14.19
C LEU A 76 19.84 2.51 12.94
N HIS A 77 19.13 1.44 12.59
CA HIS A 77 19.43 0.66 11.40
C HIS A 77 19.22 1.49 10.13
N TYR A 78 18.17 2.31 10.06
CA TYR A 78 17.96 3.26 8.97
C TYR A 78 19.05 4.32 8.88
N GLY A 79 19.56 4.81 10.01
CA GLY A 79 20.75 5.66 10.04
C GLY A 79 21.95 4.98 9.39
N TYR A 80 22.27 3.76 9.81
CA TYR A 80 23.35 2.95 9.22
C TYR A 80 23.15 2.70 7.71
N LEU A 81 21.94 2.35 7.29
CA LEU A 81 21.60 2.15 5.88
C LEU A 81 21.77 3.44 5.08
N TYR A 82 21.35 4.57 5.63
CA TYR A 82 21.58 5.87 5.03
C TYR A 82 23.07 6.10 4.77
N PHE A 83 23.92 5.92 5.78
CA PHE A 83 25.36 6.12 5.67
C PHE A 83 26.02 5.16 4.66
N THR A 84 25.65 3.89 4.67
CA THR A 84 26.29 2.88 3.82
C THR A 84 25.81 2.89 2.37
N LYS A 85 24.55 3.24 2.12
CA LYS A 85 23.94 3.12 0.79
C LYS A 85 23.72 4.46 0.08
N PHE A 86 23.64 5.58 0.80
CA PHE A 86 23.21 6.86 0.23
C PHE A 86 24.17 8.03 0.48
N PHE A 87 24.86 8.06 1.62
CA PHE A 87 25.79 9.14 1.95
C PHE A 87 26.92 9.23 0.92
N GLY A 88 27.21 10.44 0.43
CA GLY A 88 28.22 10.69 -0.61
C GLY A 88 27.86 10.17 -2.01
N ARG A 89 26.72 9.50 -2.19
CA ARG A 89 26.35 8.87 -3.47
C ARG A 89 25.46 9.72 -4.36
N GLY A 90 25.33 11.03 -4.11
CA GLY A 90 24.57 11.92 -5.00
C GLY A 90 23.03 11.83 -4.90
N PHE A 91 22.47 11.22 -3.84
CA PHE A 91 21.03 11.30 -3.54
C PHE A 91 20.67 12.63 -2.87
N ASN A 92 21.00 13.74 -3.52
CA ASN A 92 20.69 15.09 -3.05
C ASN A 92 20.38 16.04 -4.22
N GLY A 93 19.72 17.16 -3.91
CA GLY A 93 19.47 18.23 -4.87
C GLY A 93 18.24 18.04 -5.76
N TYR A 94 17.37 17.08 -5.44
CA TYR A 94 16.10 16.89 -6.14
C TYR A 94 15.14 18.06 -5.87
N GLN A 95 14.33 18.40 -6.87
CA GLN A 95 13.30 19.44 -6.75
C GLN A 95 11.97 18.87 -6.25
N LYS A 96 11.75 17.58 -6.45
CA LYS A 96 10.55 16.88 -6.03
C LYS A 96 10.94 15.56 -5.37
N VAL A 97 10.23 15.22 -4.29
CA VAL A 97 10.29 13.90 -3.68
C VAL A 97 8.91 13.29 -3.79
N LEU A 98 8.83 12.16 -4.49
CA LEU A 98 7.62 11.38 -4.68
C LEU A 98 7.68 10.16 -3.75
N LEU A 99 6.74 10.02 -2.82
CA LEU A 99 6.76 8.91 -1.84
C LEU A 99 5.37 8.47 -1.39
N ALA A 100 5.17 7.17 -1.20
CA ALA A 100 3.89 6.66 -0.70
C ALA A 100 3.76 6.80 0.82
N SER A 101 4.87 6.56 1.51
CA SER A 101 4.87 6.32 2.95
C SER A 101 5.85 7.24 3.67
N PHE A 102 5.40 7.91 4.72
CA PHE A 102 6.24 8.77 5.57
C PHE A 102 6.44 8.21 6.98
N ASP A 103 6.04 6.95 7.21
CA ASP A 103 6.26 6.24 8.48
C ASP A 103 7.74 5.92 8.71
N SER A 104 8.47 5.69 7.62
CA SER A 104 9.84 5.23 7.53
C SER A 104 10.79 6.40 7.82
N TYR A 105 11.68 6.23 8.79
CA TYR A 105 12.73 7.22 9.01
C TYR A 105 13.64 7.32 7.79
N LEU A 106 13.94 6.23 7.08
CA LEU A 106 14.80 6.31 5.90
C LEU A 106 14.18 7.23 4.83
N PHE A 107 12.88 7.12 4.59
CA PHE A 107 12.21 7.96 3.60
C PHE A 107 12.16 9.42 4.05
N ARG A 108 11.77 9.68 5.30
CA ARG A 108 11.82 11.04 5.87
C ARG A 108 13.24 11.61 5.84
N MET A 109 14.27 10.83 6.15
CA MET A 109 15.68 11.25 6.09
C MET A 109 16.13 11.62 4.68
N LEU A 110 15.75 10.82 3.68
CA LEU A 110 16.06 11.07 2.26
C LEU A 110 15.31 12.31 1.75
N ALA A 111 14.03 12.44 2.10
CA ALA A 111 13.20 13.57 1.72
C ALA A 111 13.69 14.89 2.34
N ARG A 112 13.92 14.93 3.66
CA ARG A 112 14.35 16.14 4.39
C ARG A 112 15.73 16.66 4.00
N ARG A 113 16.55 15.85 3.34
CA ARG A 113 17.84 16.29 2.79
C ARG A 113 17.71 17.06 1.48
N GLN A 114 16.54 17.01 0.83
CA GLN A 114 16.26 17.74 -0.39
C GLN A 114 15.81 19.15 -0.04
N LYS A 115 16.79 20.08 0.02
CA LYS A 115 16.51 21.48 0.34
C LYS A 115 15.57 22.08 -0.71
N ASN A 116 14.47 22.68 -0.26
CA ASN A 116 13.44 23.33 -1.09
C ASN A 116 12.75 22.38 -2.07
N ALA A 117 12.73 21.07 -1.80
CA ALA A 117 11.99 20.14 -2.62
C ALA A 117 10.50 20.15 -2.27
N GLU A 118 9.67 20.01 -3.29
CA GLU A 118 8.25 19.72 -3.12
C GLU A 118 8.08 18.26 -2.67
N PHE A 119 7.28 18.04 -1.65
CA PHE A 119 6.88 16.72 -1.20
C PHE A 119 5.54 16.37 -1.84
N VAL A 120 5.58 15.44 -2.78
CA VAL A 120 4.39 14.89 -3.42
C VAL A 120 4.22 13.47 -2.93
N THR A 121 3.05 13.13 -2.41
CA THR A 121 2.78 11.78 -1.91
C THR A 121 1.74 11.08 -2.77
N PHE A 122 1.59 9.77 -2.57
CA PHE A 122 0.53 8.96 -3.17
C PHE A 122 0.09 7.90 -2.16
N ASP A 123 -1.05 7.24 -2.40
CA ASP A 123 -1.57 6.25 -1.45
C ASP A 123 -0.58 5.10 -1.19
N ASP A 124 -0.41 4.77 0.09
CA ASP A 124 0.22 3.54 0.57
C ASP A 124 -0.80 2.38 0.61
N GLY A 125 -2.06 2.73 0.85
CA GLY A 125 -3.20 1.83 0.95
C GLY A 125 -4.24 2.42 1.90
N THR A 126 -5.03 1.58 2.56
CA THR A 126 -6.09 2.05 3.48
C THR A 126 -5.56 2.87 4.66
N ALA A 127 -4.27 2.79 5.01
CA ALA A 127 -3.67 3.65 6.03
C ALA A 127 -3.85 5.14 5.74
N ASN A 128 -3.96 5.53 4.46
CA ASN A 128 -4.20 6.89 4.03
C ASN A 128 -5.59 7.42 4.41
N ILE A 129 -6.60 6.56 4.36
CA ILE A 129 -8.02 6.93 4.51
C ILE A 129 -8.67 6.42 5.80
N TYR A 130 -8.04 5.47 6.48
CA TYR A 130 -8.58 4.87 7.68
C TYR A 130 -8.28 5.75 8.91
N PRO A 131 -9.29 6.32 9.58
CA PRO A 131 -9.08 7.32 10.64
C PRO A 131 -8.26 6.82 11.83
N GLN A 132 -8.30 5.52 12.12
CA GLN A 132 -7.55 4.93 13.23
C GLN A 132 -6.13 4.46 12.83
N SER A 133 -5.71 4.72 11.58
CA SER A 133 -4.38 4.36 11.13
C SER A 133 -3.30 5.18 11.82
N SER A 134 -2.06 4.68 11.78
CA SER A 134 -0.88 5.42 12.27
C SER A 134 -0.57 6.72 11.50
N TYR A 135 -1.26 7.02 10.40
CA TYR A 135 -1.11 8.26 9.63
C TYR A 135 -2.00 9.39 10.17
N HIS A 136 -3.03 9.03 10.94
CA HIS A 136 -3.99 9.95 11.54
C HIS A 136 -3.83 9.98 13.07
N CYS A 137 -3.72 8.81 13.70
CA CYS A 137 -3.52 8.65 15.13
C CYS A 137 -2.06 8.26 15.42
N TYR A 138 -1.19 9.25 15.59
CA TYR A 138 0.19 9.02 16.01
C TYR A 138 0.53 9.87 17.24
N THR A 139 0.97 9.19 18.31
CA THR A 139 1.47 9.86 19.50
C THR A 139 2.97 9.62 19.60
N PRO A 140 3.82 10.65 19.42
CA PRO A 140 5.26 10.49 19.52
C PRO A 140 5.69 10.13 20.96
N SER A 141 6.55 9.13 21.08
CA SER A 141 7.28 8.84 22.31
C SER A 141 8.56 9.69 22.43
N ARG A 142 9.09 9.86 23.65
CA ARG A 142 10.40 10.52 23.88
C ARG A 142 11.52 9.93 23.02
N LEU A 143 11.50 8.61 22.84
CA LEU A 143 12.48 7.91 22.01
C LEU A 143 12.31 8.23 20.52
N SER A 144 11.06 8.30 20.04
CA SER A 144 10.77 8.66 18.65
C SER A 144 11.21 10.09 18.31
N TRP A 145 11.02 11.03 19.26
CA TRP A 145 11.49 12.41 19.16
C TRP A 145 13.02 12.48 19.07
N LEU A 146 13.73 11.73 19.94
CA LEU A 146 15.18 11.64 19.90
C LEU A 146 15.67 11.15 18.53
N TYR A 147 15.04 10.12 17.97
CA TYR A 147 15.39 9.62 16.63
C TYR A 147 15.08 10.63 15.52
N ASP A 148 13.94 11.33 15.58
CA ASP A 148 13.60 12.37 14.61
C ASP A 148 14.67 13.48 14.59
N PHE A 149 15.18 13.85 15.76
CA PHE A 149 16.27 14.82 15.92
C PHE A 149 17.61 14.29 15.39
N LEU A 150 18.09 13.14 15.91
CA LEU A 150 19.40 12.58 15.55
C LEU A 150 19.53 12.27 14.06
N LEU A 151 18.45 11.75 13.45
CA LEU A 151 18.44 11.36 12.04
C LEU A 151 18.11 12.53 11.11
N ARG A 152 17.69 13.68 11.66
CA ARG A 152 17.16 14.84 10.93
C ARG A 152 15.99 14.46 10.02
N ALA A 153 15.16 13.52 10.48
CA ALA A 153 13.98 13.04 9.77
C ALA A 153 12.78 14.00 9.94
N GLY A 154 12.74 14.75 11.06
CA GLY A 154 11.60 15.59 11.45
C GLY A 154 10.36 14.74 11.79
N SER A 155 9.43 15.25 12.60
CA SER A 155 8.25 14.45 13.03
C SER A 155 7.32 14.09 11.87
N ARG A 156 6.51 13.02 12.06
CA ARG A 156 5.49 12.59 11.09
C ARG A 156 4.45 13.68 10.85
N GLU A 157 4.00 14.34 11.91
CA GLU A 157 3.06 15.47 11.84
C GLU A 157 3.63 16.64 11.03
N LYS A 158 4.89 17.00 11.28
CA LYS A 158 5.55 18.05 10.49
C LYS A 158 5.69 17.62 9.04
N PHE A 159 6.02 16.36 8.78
CA PHE A 159 6.07 15.83 7.41
C PHE A 159 4.72 15.95 6.70
N LYS A 160 3.63 15.53 7.36
CA LYS A 160 2.25 15.63 6.84
C LYS A 160 1.86 17.07 6.48
N LYS A 161 2.23 18.04 7.32
CA LYS A 161 2.01 19.48 7.06
C LYS A 161 2.79 19.98 5.85
N ASP A 162 3.98 19.46 5.62
CA ASP A 162 4.87 19.88 4.53
C ASP A 162 4.56 19.18 3.19
N ILE A 163 3.57 18.28 3.13
CA ILE A 163 3.13 17.66 1.87
C ILE A 163 2.51 18.75 0.98
N ASN A 164 3.03 18.93 -0.22
CA ASN A 164 2.49 19.91 -1.18
C ASN A 164 1.26 19.37 -1.93
N LYS A 165 1.27 18.08 -2.26
CA LYS A 165 0.24 17.41 -3.07
C LYS A 165 0.19 15.92 -2.73
N HIS A 166 -0.98 15.32 -2.84
CA HIS A 166 -1.19 13.89 -2.63
C HIS A 166 -2.06 13.29 -3.73
N TRP A 167 -1.54 12.28 -4.42
CA TRP A 167 -2.30 11.51 -5.39
C TRP A 167 -3.08 10.39 -4.69
N THR A 168 -4.38 10.35 -4.91
CA THR A 168 -5.27 9.38 -4.26
C THR A 168 -6.01 8.55 -5.31
N ILE A 169 -6.22 7.27 -5.05
CA ILE A 169 -7.21 6.42 -5.76
C ILE A 169 -8.54 6.35 -5.00
N TYR A 170 -8.62 6.98 -3.82
CA TYR A 170 -9.77 6.99 -2.94
C TYR A 170 -10.48 8.34 -3.02
N ASP A 171 -11.53 8.43 -3.83
CA ASP A 171 -12.32 9.63 -4.09
C ASP A 171 -13.38 9.91 -2.99
N LYS A 172 -13.85 8.87 -2.31
CA LYS A 172 -14.94 8.92 -1.31
C LYS A 172 -14.50 9.14 0.14
N PHE A 173 -13.21 9.38 0.37
CA PHE A 173 -12.64 9.40 1.72
C PHE A 173 -11.82 10.65 1.98
N GLU A 174 -11.88 11.10 3.24
CA GLU A 174 -10.85 11.98 3.76
C GLU A 174 -9.50 11.25 3.74
N ASN A 175 -8.44 11.97 3.41
CA ASN A 175 -7.10 11.42 3.26
C ASN A 175 -6.12 12.22 4.14
N ILE A 176 -4.82 11.97 4.03
CA ILE A 176 -3.77 12.54 4.88
C ILE A 176 -3.52 14.05 4.66
N VAL A 177 -4.13 14.65 3.66
CA VAL A 177 -4.09 16.10 3.41
C VAL A 177 -5.49 16.61 3.09
N GLU A 178 -5.71 17.93 3.22
CA GLU A 178 -6.99 18.51 2.83
C GLU A 178 -7.27 18.38 1.32
N GLY A 179 -8.55 18.44 0.95
CA GLY A 179 -9.02 18.23 -0.43
C GLY A 179 -8.37 19.12 -1.48
N SER A 180 -7.98 20.36 -1.15
CA SER A 180 -7.28 21.27 -2.07
C SER A 180 -5.88 20.79 -2.48
N ARG A 181 -5.31 19.83 -1.75
CA ARG A 181 -4.02 19.19 -2.05
C ARG A 181 -4.18 17.77 -2.59
N LEU A 182 -5.41 17.27 -2.75
CA LEU A 182 -5.69 15.95 -3.31
C LEU A 182 -5.83 16.02 -4.84
N GLU A 183 -5.28 15.02 -5.51
CA GLU A 183 -5.44 14.79 -6.94
C GLU A 183 -5.87 13.35 -7.16
N LEU A 184 -6.99 13.14 -7.84
CA LEU A 184 -7.53 11.82 -8.10
C LEU A 184 -6.79 11.16 -9.28
N ILE A 185 -6.44 9.88 -9.13
CA ILE A 185 -5.93 9.06 -10.23
C ILE A 185 -6.86 7.86 -10.46
N HIS A 186 -7.44 7.79 -11.65
CA HIS A 186 -8.30 6.70 -12.09
C HIS A 186 -7.46 5.50 -12.53
N ALA A 187 -6.86 4.81 -11.56
CA ALA A 187 -5.81 3.83 -11.83
C ALA A 187 -6.31 2.47 -12.36
N TRP A 188 -7.63 2.24 -12.31
CA TRP A 188 -8.29 0.98 -12.65
C TRP A 188 -9.22 1.08 -13.87
N GLU A 189 -9.30 2.26 -14.49
CA GLU A 189 -10.10 2.51 -15.69
C GLU A 189 -9.28 2.18 -16.93
N ASP A 190 -9.07 0.89 -17.25
CA ASP A 190 -8.82 0.50 -18.64
C ASP A 190 -8.92 -1.01 -18.90
N ASN A 191 -9.23 -1.32 -20.17
CA ASN A 191 -9.44 -2.65 -20.78
C ASN A 191 -10.88 -3.15 -20.66
N GLY A 192 -11.74 -2.55 -21.50
CA GLY A 192 -13.09 -3.01 -21.77
C GLY A 192 -13.12 -4.32 -22.54
N GLU A 193 -13.33 -5.41 -21.83
CA GLU A 193 -14.04 -6.56 -22.39
C GLU A 193 -15.40 -6.64 -21.70
N SER A 194 -16.47 -6.75 -22.50
CA SER A 194 -17.80 -7.01 -22.00
C SER A 194 -17.78 -8.35 -21.27
N VAL A 195 -18.08 -8.33 -19.97
CA VAL A 195 -18.22 -9.55 -19.19
C VAL A 195 -19.50 -10.26 -19.62
N ALA A 196 -19.43 -11.55 -19.94
CA ALA A 196 -20.64 -12.33 -20.22
C ALA A 196 -21.42 -12.53 -18.92
N ASP A 197 -22.69 -12.15 -18.89
CA ASP A 197 -23.53 -12.28 -17.69
C ASP A 197 -23.86 -13.74 -17.33
N ASP A 198 -23.70 -14.66 -18.28
CA ASP A 198 -24.16 -16.06 -18.16
C ASP A 198 -23.09 -17.04 -17.65
N GLU A 199 -21.83 -16.62 -17.48
CA GLU A 199 -20.77 -17.51 -16.95
C GLU A 199 -20.72 -17.51 -15.42
N GLU A 200 -20.39 -18.69 -14.85
CA GLU A 200 -20.22 -18.83 -13.40
C GLU A 200 -19.08 -17.92 -12.89
N PRO A 201 -19.33 -17.08 -11.86
CA PRO A 201 -18.35 -16.12 -11.39
C PRO A 201 -17.18 -16.80 -10.68
N VAL A 202 -15.98 -16.25 -10.89
CA VAL A 202 -14.78 -16.70 -10.18
C VAL A 202 -14.75 -16.07 -8.78
N LYS A 203 -14.56 -16.91 -7.77
CA LYS A 203 -14.60 -16.52 -6.35
C LYS A 203 -13.20 -16.51 -5.74
N PHE A 204 -12.84 -15.39 -5.12
CA PHE A 204 -11.53 -15.17 -4.50
C PHE A 204 -11.68 -14.92 -3.02
N PHE A 205 -10.76 -15.47 -2.23
CA PHE A 205 -10.54 -15.05 -0.86
C PHE A 205 -9.19 -14.34 -0.75
N ILE A 206 -9.18 -13.16 -0.14
CA ILE A 206 -7.97 -12.37 0.06
C ILE A 206 -7.42 -12.64 1.46
N GLY A 207 -6.25 -13.28 1.49
CA GLY A 207 -5.49 -13.53 2.70
C GLY A 207 -5.14 -12.27 3.46
N GLN A 208 -4.79 -12.44 4.72
CA GLN A 208 -4.32 -11.39 5.62
C GLN A 208 -3.28 -11.98 6.57
N PRO A 209 -2.41 -11.17 7.19
CA PRO A 209 -1.47 -11.65 8.19
C PRO A 209 -2.21 -11.96 9.51
N PHE A 210 -3.09 -12.97 9.50
CA PHE A 210 -4.01 -13.27 10.59
C PHE A 210 -3.29 -13.52 11.92
N ASP A 211 -2.13 -14.17 11.92
CA ASP A 211 -1.30 -14.33 13.11
C ASP A 211 -0.89 -13.00 13.75
N GLU A 212 -0.50 -12.02 12.93
CA GLU A 212 -0.12 -10.68 13.40
C GLU A 212 -1.34 -9.95 13.96
N VAL A 213 -2.49 -10.10 13.31
CA VAL A 213 -3.76 -9.48 13.74
C VAL A 213 -4.22 -10.04 15.08
N VAL A 214 -4.24 -11.37 15.24
CA VAL A 214 -4.61 -12.02 16.50
C VAL A 214 -3.64 -11.62 17.62
N LYS A 215 -2.33 -11.63 17.36
CA LYS A 215 -1.32 -11.20 18.35
C LYS A 215 -1.45 -9.73 18.74
N ALA A 216 -1.90 -8.88 17.81
CA ALA A 216 -2.16 -7.46 18.07
C ALA A 216 -3.50 -7.20 18.77
N GLY A 217 -4.31 -8.24 19.04
CA GLY A 217 -5.63 -8.11 19.64
C GLY A 217 -6.70 -7.59 18.67
N GLY A 218 -6.50 -7.73 17.36
CA GLY A 218 -7.47 -7.31 16.35
C GLY A 218 -8.75 -8.15 16.33
N PHE A 219 -8.64 -9.44 16.66
CA PHE A 219 -9.73 -10.36 16.96
C PHE A 219 -9.18 -11.62 17.65
N PHE A 220 -10.05 -12.51 18.14
CA PHE A 220 -9.66 -13.72 18.87
C PHE A 220 -9.42 -14.94 17.96
N ALA A 221 -8.66 -15.92 18.43
CA ALA A 221 -8.41 -17.16 17.66
C ALA A 221 -9.71 -17.90 17.27
N ASP A 222 -10.75 -17.79 18.10
CA ASP A 222 -12.07 -18.36 17.79
C ASP A 222 -12.74 -17.64 16.61
N ASP A 223 -12.53 -16.33 16.46
CA ASP A 223 -13.05 -15.58 15.31
C ASP A 223 -12.37 -16.04 14.02
N LEU A 224 -11.07 -16.34 14.06
CA LEU A 224 -10.34 -16.91 12.93
C LEU A 224 -10.89 -18.29 12.53
N SER A 225 -11.16 -19.13 13.52
CA SER A 225 -11.72 -20.47 13.29
C SER A 225 -13.11 -20.41 12.66
N ARG A 226 -13.93 -19.41 13.06
CA ARG A 226 -15.25 -19.16 12.46
C ARG A 226 -15.13 -18.63 11.04
N LEU A 227 -14.18 -17.71 10.80
CA LEU A 227 -13.87 -17.21 9.46
C LEU A 227 -13.51 -18.35 8.53
N GLU A 228 -12.58 -19.22 8.94
CA GLU A 228 -12.16 -20.38 8.15
C GLU A 228 -13.35 -21.30 7.83
N ARG A 229 -14.16 -21.68 8.83
CA ARG A 229 -15.36 -22.50 8.59
C ARG A 229 -16.36 -21.87 7.63
N LEU A 230 -16.59 -20.56 7.74
CA LEU A 230 -17.48 -19.85 6.82
C LEU A 230 -16.91 -19.89 5.41
N VAL A 231 -15.65 -19.51 5.24
CA VAL A 231 -15.00 -19.37 3.92
C VAL A 231 -14.90 -20.73 3.22
N SER A 232 -14.64 -21.82 3.93
CA SER A 232 -14.64 -23.18 3.37
C SER A 232 -15.98 -23.60 2.76
N LYS A 233 -17.09 -23.00 3.20
CA LYS A 233 -18.45 -23.28 2.67
C LYS A 233 -18.81 -22.41 1.46
N LEU A 234 -18.02 -21.38 1.12
CA LEU A 234 -18.34 -20.42 0.05
C LEU A 234 -17.98 -20.91 -1.36
N GLY A 235 -17.23 -22.02 -1.46
CA GLY A 235 -16.72 -22.55 -2.72
C GLY A 235 -15.71 -21.60 -3.37
N ILE A 236 -14.70 -21.18 -2.60
CA ILE A 236 -13.65 -20.29 -3.08
C ILE A 236 -12.78 -21.03 -4.10
N HIS A 237 -12.56 -20.41 -5.26
CA HIS A 237 -11.70 -20.98 -6.30
C HIS A 237 -10.23 -20.69 -6.00
N TYR A 238 -9.93 -19.43 -5.66
CA TYR A 238 -8.57 -18.95 -5.44
C TYR A 238 -8.42 -18.25 -4.09
N TYR A 239 -7.40 -18.65 -3.34
CA TYR A 239 -6.94 -17.96 -2.14
C TYR A 239 -5.69 -17.15 -2.52
N LEU A 240 -5.80 -15.83 -2.53
CA LEU A 240 -4.66 -14.94 -2.75
C LEU A 240 -3.97 -14.64 -1.42
N GLN A 241 -2.85 -15.30 -1.15
CA GLN A 241 -2.12 -15.16 0.10
C GLN A 241 -1.56 -13.75 0.26
N HIS A 242 -1.64 -13.19 1.46
CA HIS A 242 -1.00 -11.91 1.74
C HIS A 242 0.52 -12.10 1.92
N PRO A 243 1.41 -11.20 1.42
CA PRO A 243 2.87 -11.39 1.50
C PRO A 243 3.47 -11.52 2.91
N ARG A 244 2.72 -11.11 3.93
CA ARG A 244 3.05 -11.24 5.37
C ARG A 244 2.34 -12.39 6.08
N GLU A 245 1.50 -13.14 5.38
CA GLU A 245 0.77 -14.27 5.94
C GLU A 245 1.67 -15.50 5.97
N ILE A 246 1.92 -16.03 7.17
CA ILE A 246 2.79 -17.19 7.37
C ILE A 246 1.97 -18.48 7.32
N HIS A 247 0.78 -18.46 7.92
CA HIS A 247 -0.13 -19.61 7.97
C HIS A 247 -1.46 -19.24 7.28
N PRO A 248 -1.64 -19.63 6.01
CA PRO A 248 -2.91 -19.49 5.31
C PRO A 248 -4.00 -20.36 5.95
N LEU A 249 -5.26 -19.94 5.84
CA LEU A 249 -6.41 -20.75 6.26
C LEU A 249 -6.57 -21.99 5.38
N ASN A 250 -7.05 -23.09 5.95
CA ASN A 250 -7.33 -24.32 5.21
C ASN A 250 -8.78 -24.33 4.69
N ILE A 251 -9.00 -23.65 3.56
CA ILE A 251 -10.33 -23.44 2.97
C ILE A 251 -10.60 -24.28 1.70
N GLY A 252 -9.69 -25.18 1.33
CA GLY A 252 -9.84 -26.05 0.15
C GLY A 252 -9.72 -25.34 -1.21
N ALA A 253 -9.33 -24.06 -1.25
CA ALA A 253 -9.13 -23.29 -2.47
C ALA A 253 -7.70 -23.45 -3.04
N THR A 254 -7.51 -23.10 -4.31
CA THR A 254 -6.17 -23.01 -4.90
C THR A 254 -5.41 -21.84 -4.29
N LEU A 255 -4.34 -22.12 -3.54
CA LEU A 255 -3.51 -21.10 -2.91
C LEU A 255 -2.54 -20.46 -3.91
N ILE A 256 -2.55 -19.13 -4.00
CA ILE A 256 -1.64 -18.32 -4.81
C ILE A 256 -0.84 -17.39 -3.88
N GLY A 257 0.42 -17.73 -3.61
CA GLY A 257 1.31 -16.93 -2.75
C GLY A 257 2.42 -16.19 -3.49
N ASP A 258 3.03 -16.82 -4.49
CA ASP A 258 4.29 -16.35 -5.10
C ASP A 258 4.11 -15.73 -6.51
N GLY A 259 2.97 -15.10 -6.78
CA GLY A 259 2.74 -14.39 -8.05
C GLY A 259 3.57 -13.11 -8.17
N GLU A 260 3.96 -12.72 -9.39
CA GLU A 260 4.70 -11.47 -9.65
C GLU A 260 3.83 -10.21 -9.52
N LYS A 261 2.50 -10.36 -9.58
CA LYS A 261 1.54 -9.26 -9.64
C LYS A 261 0.82 -9.04 -8.32
N ILE A 262 0.31 -7.82 -8.12
CA ILE A 262 -0.60 -7.49 -7.03
C ILE A 262 -1.93 -8.24 -7.21
N ALA A 263 -2.69 -8.36 -6.13
CA ALA A 263 -3.93 -9.15 -6.12
C ALA A 263 -4.94 -8.61 -7.14
N GLU A 264 -5.02 -7.29 -7.28
CA GLU A 264 -5.94 -6.62 -8.20
C GLU A 264 -5.67 -7.01 -9.67
N GLU A 265 -4.40 -7.02 -10.09
CA GLU A 265 -4.00 -7.44 -11.45
C GLU A 265 -4.23 -8.95 -11.65
N LEU A 266 -3.94 -9.78 -10.64
CA LEU A 266 -4.20 -11.22 -10.72
C LEU A 266 -5.69 -11.55 -10.83
N ILE A 267 -6.54 -10.82 -10.10
CA ILE A 267 -8.00 -10.99 -10.19
C ILE A 267 -8.48 -10.64 -11.59
N ALA A 268 -8.01 -9.53 -12.16
CA ALA A 268 -8.36 -9.15 -13.52
C ALA A 268 -7.95 -10.23 -14.54
N GLU A 269 -6.76 -10.81 -14.40
CA GLU A 269 -6.25 -11.86 -15.29
C GLU A 269 -6.98 -13.19 -15.17
N LEU A 270 -7.30 -13.61 -13.93
CA LEU A 270 -8.02 -14.86 -13.67
C LEU A 270 -9.52 -14.76 -14.00
N CYS A 271 -10.02 -13.55 -14.24
CA CYS A 271 -11.42 -13.26 -14.57
C CYS A 271 -11.63 -12.71 -15.98
N ILE A 272 -10.68 -12.90 -16.91
CA ILE A 272 -10.90 -12.52 -18.31
C ILE A 272 -12.19 -13.21 -18.81
N GLY A 273 -13.16 -12.40 -19.26
CA GLY A 273 -14.48 -12.85 -19.71
C GLY A 273 -15.50 -13.19 -18.61
N LYS A 274 -15.12 -13.18 -17.33
CA LYS A 274 -15.97 -13.62 -16.19
C LYS A 274 -16.15 -12.55 -15.12
N LYS A 275 -17.27 -12.62 -14.38
CA LYS A 275 -17.46 -11.80 -13.18
C LYS A 275 -16.57 -12.31 -12.04
N ALA A 276 -16.09 -11.39 -11.21
CA ALA A 276 -15.35 -11.71 -9.99
C ALA A 276 -16.24 -11.51 -8.75
N ILE A 277 -16.15 -12.44 -7.79
CA ILE A 277 -16.63 -12.24 -6.42
C ILE A 277 -15.42 -12.29 -5.49
N VAL A 278 -15.18 -11.21 -4.75
CA VAL A 278 -14.00 -11.08 -3.89
C VAL A 278 -14.43 -10.97 -2.44
N TYR A 279 -14.01 -11.95 -1.63
CA TYR A 279 -14.21 -12.01 -0.20
C TYR A 279 -12.94 -11.58 0.54
N GLY A 280 -13.08 -10.75 1.57
CA GLY A 280 -11.92 -10.39 2.40
C GLY A 280 -12.30 -9.74 3.72
N TRP A 281 -11.40 -9.86 4.69
CA TRP A 281 -11.45 -9.10 5.94
C TRP A 281 -10.54 -7.87 5.83
N PHE A 282 -11.16 -6.68 5.85
CA PHE A 282 -10.57 -5.33 5.80
C PHE A 282 -9.26 -5.17 4.98
N THR A 283 -9.26 -5.74 3.77
CA THR A 283 -8.13 -5.68 2.84
C THR A 283 -8.23 -4.49 1.90
N THR A 284 -7.09 -3.92 1.49
CA THR A 284 -7.02 -2.83 0.50
C THR A 284 -7.63 -3.22 -0.85
N VAL A 285 -7.59 -4.51 -1.20
CA VAL A 285 -8.13 -5.05 -2.46
C VAL A 285 -9.62 -4.71 -2.63
N LEU A 286 -10.41 -4.74 -1.54
CA LEU A 286 -11.84 -4.39 -1.58
C LEU A 286 -12.08 -2.90 -1.87
N PHE A 287 -11.12 -2.04 -1.51
CA PHE A 287 -11.20 -0.60 -1.78
C PHE A 287 -10.72 -0.26 -3.19
N ASN A 288 -9.76 -1.03 -3.70
CA ASN A 288 -9.12 -0.76 -4.98
C ASN A 288 -9.92 -1.30 -6.17
N LEU A 289 -10.59 -2.45 -6.02
CA LEU A 289 -11.33 -3.06 -7.12
C LEU A 289 -12.62 -2.29 -7.46
N PRO A 290 -12.90 -2.10 -8.76
CA PRO A 290 -14.06 -1.34 -9.21
C PRO A 290 -15.35 -2.17 -9.09
N SER A 291 -16.41 -1.54 -8.57
CA SER A 291 -17.66 -2.23 -8.20
C SER A 291 -18.56 -2.60 -9.38
N ASP A 292 -18.30 -2.06 -10.57
CA ASP A 292 -19.01 -2.38 -11.81
C ASP A 292 -18.63 -3.77 -12.36
N ARG A 293 -17.42 -4.26 -12.06
CA ARG A 293 -16.90 -5.56 -12.54
C ARG A 293 -16.75 -6.60 -11.44
N VAL A 294 -16.61 -6.14 -10.20
CA VAL A 294 -16.32 -7.01 -9.05
C VAL A 294 -17.41 -6.88 -8.01
N ARG A 295 -18.06 -7.99 -7.68
CA ARG A 295 -18.90 -8.10 -6.49
C ARG A 295 -18.00 -8.27 -5.27
N LYS A 296 -18.05 -7.31 -4.35
CA LYS A 296 -17.14 -7.24 -3.20
C LYS A 296 -17.87 -7.60 -1.93
N ILE A 297 -17.34 -8.54 -1.17
CA ILE A 297 -17.95 -9.04 0.06
C ILE A 297 -16.96 -8.85 1.21
N TYR A 298 -17.31 -7.95 2.13
CA TYR A 298 -16.58 -7.74 3.36
C TYR A 298 -17.04 -8.77 4.40
N LEU A 299 -16.10 -9.53 4.93
CA LEU A 299 -16.35 -10.49 6.00
C LEU A 299 -16.19 -9.78 7.34
N SER A 300 -17.30 -9.51 8.03
CA SER A 300 -17.28 -8.76 9.28
C SER A 300 -17.04 -9.69 10.49
N LEU A 301 -16.07 -9.33 11.32
CA LEU A 301 -15.67 -10.09 12.51
C LEU A 301 -15.89 -9.26 13.79
N GLY A 302 -16.81 -9.72 14.64
CA GLY A 302 -17.11 -9.10 15.93
C GLY A 302 -18.01 -7.86 15.85
N GLU A 303 -18.14 -7.15 16.97
CA GLU A 303 -19.09 -6.03 17.11
C GLU A 303 -18.45 -4.74 17.67
N THR A 304 -17.12 -4.63 17.59
CA THR A 304 -16.38 -3.50 18.13
C THR A 304 -16.72 -2.20 17.39
N THR A 305 -16.49 -1.04 18.03
CA THR A 305 -16.63 0.28 17.37
C THR A 305 -15.74 0.37 16.13
N ASP A 306 -14.56 -0.24 16.18
CA ASP A 306 -13.66 -0.26 15.04
C ASP A 306 -14.20 -1.10 13.88
N GLU A 307 -14.78 -2.25 14.17
CA GLU A 307 -15.45 -3.08 13.18
C GLU A 307 -16.64 -2.36 12.51
N LYS A 308 -17.40 -1.58 13.28
CA LYS A 308 -18.46 -0.72 12.74
C LYS A 308 -17.91 0.32 11.77
N LEU A 309 -16.76 0.93 12.08
CA LEU A 309 -16.09 1.87 11.19
C LEU A 309 -15.64 1.18 9.90
N ARG A 310 -15.05 -0.01 9.99
CA ARG A 310 -14.62 -0.80 8.83
C ARG A 310 -15.79 -1.17 7.93
N MET A 311 -16.91 -1.64 8.50
CA MET A 311 -18.14 -1.91 7.76
C MET A 311 -18.60 -0.68 6.99
N MET A 312 -18.75 0.47 7.67
CA MET A 312 -19.17 1.72 7.01
C MET A 312 -18.23 2.13 5.87
N MET A 313 -16.91 1.94 6.03
CA MET A 313 -15.94 2.24 4.98
C MET A 313 -16.07 1.28 3.80
N CYS A 314 -16.28 -0.02 4.05
CA CYS A 314 -16.48 -1.02 3.00
C CYS A 314 -17.80 -0.79 2.24
N GLU A 315 -18.88 -0.43 2.94
CA GLU A 315 -20.17 -0.07 2.32
C GLU A 315 -20.03 1.14 1.38
N LYS A 316 -19.25 2.16 1.75
CA LYS A 316 -19.00 3.34 0.90
C LYS A 316 -18.37 3.00 -0.46
N VAL A 317 -17.56 1.94 -0.50
CA VAL A 317 -16.97 1.43 -1.76
C VAL A 317 -17.83 0.34 -2.40
N GLY A 318 -19.05 0.10 -1.92
CA GLY A 318 -20.00 -0.84 -2.50
C GLY A 318 -19.75 -2.30 -2.12
N CYS A 319 -19.15 -2.56 -0.96
CA CYS A 319 -19.08 -3.93 -0.45
C CYS A 319 -20.43 -4.34 0.15
N GLU A 320 -20.82 -5.58 -0.12
CA GLU A 320 -21.81 -6.28 0.68
C GLU A 320 -21.18 -6.77 1.98
N ILE A 321 -21.95 -6.74 3.07
CA ILE A 321 -21.48 -7.16 4.39
C ILE A 321 -21.98 -8.57 4.69
N LEU A 322 -21.05 -9.49 4.91
CA LEU A 322 -21.35 -10.84 5.39
C LEU A 322 -20.78 -10.99 6.81
N ARG A 323 -21.67 -11.10 7.80
CA ARG A 323 -21.27 -11.29 9.20
C ARG A 323 -20.81 -12.72 9.43
N VAL A 324 -19.65 -12.87 10.07
CA VAL A 324 -19.16 -14.15 10.53
C VAL A 324 -19.80 -14.44 11.88
N ASN A 325 -20.95 -15.11 11.87
CA ASN A 325 -21.74 -15.39 13.07
C ASN A 325 -21.04 -16.39 14.01
N SER A 326 -21.44 -16.35 15.29
CA SER A 326 -21.03 -17.28 16.34
C SER A 326 -21.57 -18.70 16.18
N GLU A 327 -22.55 -18.93 15.31
CA GLU A 327 -23.23 -20.23 15.16
C GLU A 327 -23.15 -20.72 13.72
N SER A 328 -22.20 -21.62 13.45
CA SER A 328 -22.30 -22.60 12.35
C SER A 328 -21.35 -23.78 12.52
#